data_AF-A0A846ZTU8-F1
#
_entry.id   AF-A0A846ZTU8-F1
#
_cell.length_a   1.000
_cell.length_b   1.000
_cell.length_c   1.000
_cell.angle_alpha   90.00
_cell.angle_beta   90.00
_cell.angle_gamma   90.00
#
_symmetry.space_group_name_H-M   'P 1'
#
loop_
_entity.id
_entity.type
_entity.pdbx_description
1 polymer ?
#
loop_
_entity_poly.entity_id
_entity_poly.type
_entity_poly.pdbx_seq_one_letter_code
_entity_poly.pdbx_strand_id
1 'polypeptide(L)'
;MKKAGLFALMLSLWLPSLGATELVSPNKKIKVVLELQDNAQPQFKIHYSGGEKTVEVLQNSLLGLKTDKQDFSKLTLVSESPETQVRDDYTMLHGKRKHCQNTGIEKTFRFKNSSGNCIDIV
;
A
#
# COMPACT_ATOMS: atom_id res chain seq x y z
N MET A 1 21.86 -34.29 43.06
CA MET A 1 22.13 -33.14 42.18
C MET A 1 22.28 -33.64 40.74
N LYS A 2 21.36 -33.27 39.83
CA LYS A 2 21.57 -33.00 38.39
C LYS A 2 20.22 -32.80 37.67
N LYS A 3 19.79 -31.53 37.73
CA LYS A 3 19.04 -30.70 36.78
C LYS A 3 18.01 -31.39 35.85
N ALA A 4 16.73 -31.18 36.17
CA ALA A 4 15.62 -31.34 35.24
C ALA A 4 15.67 -30.22 34.18
N GLY A 5 15.63 -30.61 32.90
CA GLY A 5 15.64 -29.69 31.77
C GLY A 5 14.26 -29.04 31.59
N LEU A 6 14.21 -27.72 31.71
CA LEU A 6 13.03 -26.91 31.46
C LEU A 6 12.98 -26.58 29.97
N PHE A 7 12.13 -27.28 29.21
CA PHE A 7 11.92 -27.03 27.79
C PHE A 7 10.90 -25.89 27.66
N ALA A 8 11.39 -24.67 27.49
CA ALA A 8 10.54 -23.48 27.28
C ALA A 8 10.04 -23.48 25.83
N LEU A 9 8.75 -23.78 25.67
CA LEU A 9 8.04 -23.71 24.40
C LEU A 9 7.75 -22.22 24.09
N MET A 10 8.61 -21.58 23.31
CA MET A 10 8.42 -20.21 22.81
C MET A 10 7.29 -20.20 21.78
N LEU A 11 6.06 -19.98 22.24
CA LEU A 11 4.91 -19.71 21.38
C LEU A 11 5.06 -18.28 20.84
N SER A 12 5.68 -18.11 19.67
CA SER A 12 5.70 -16.83 18.98
C SER A 12 4.27 -16.48 18.57
N LEU A 13 3.61 -15.60 19.34
CA LEU A 13 2.38 -14.96 18.89
C LEU A 13 2.71 -14.13 17.65
N TRP A 14 2.41 -14.68 16.48
CA TRP A 14 2.18 -13.89 15.28
C TRP A 14 0.89 -13.11 15.52
N LEU A 15 0.99 -11.92 16.12
CA LEU A 15 -0.04 -10.92 15.89
C LEU A 15 0.14 -10.47 14.44
N PRO A 16 -0.81 -10.71 13.52
CA PRO A 16 -0.84 -9.94 12.30
C PRO A 16 -1.05 -8.50 12.74
N SER A 17 0.01 -7.69 12.74
CA SER A 17 -0.20 -6.25 12.75
C SER A 17 -1.06 -5.96 11.53
N LEU A 18 -2.14 -5.19 11.72
CA LEU A 18 -2.86 -4.56 10.62
C LEU A 18 -1.87 -3.54 10.05
N GLY A 19 -0.98 -4.05 9.20
CA GLY A 19 0.35 -3.49 8.98
C GLY A 19 0.33 -2.53 7.82
N ALA A 20 0.94 -1.36 8.03
CA ALA A 20 1.23 -0.44 6.95
C ALA A 20 1.92 -1.18 5.80
N THR A 21 1.44 -1.01 4.57
CA THR A 21 2.05 -1.59 3.37
C THR A 21 2.83 -0.51 2.63
N GLU A 22 4.08 -0.78 2.29
CA GLU A 22 4.95 0.15 1.59
C GLU A 22 5.12 -0.26 0.13
N LEU A 23 4.99 0.70 -0.79
CA LEU A 23 5.38 0.56 -2.20
C LEU A 23 6.51 1.54 -2.50
N VAL A 24 7.57 1.05 -3.14
CA VAL A 24 8.77 1.83 -3.43
C VAL A 24 8.98 1.94 -4.94
N SER A 25 9.27 3.15 -5.42
CA SER A 25 9.54 3.39 -6.84
C SER A 25 10.79 2.62 -7.32
N PRO A 26 10.92 2.33 -8.62
CA PRO A 26 12.07 1.57 -9.15
C PRO A 26 13.44 2.18 -8.79
N ASN A 27 13.53 3.51 -8.72
CA ASN A 27 14.75 4.22 -8.33
C ASN A 27 14.88 4.46 -6.82
N LYS A 28 13.97 3.90 -6.01
CA LYS A 28 13.94 3.96 -4.54
C LYS A 28 13.79 5.36 -3.94
N LYS A 29 13.40 6.36 -4.73
CA LYS A 29 13.25 7.74 -4.26
C LYS A 29 11.85 8.07 -3.75
N ILE A 30 10.81 7.40 -4.23
CA ILE A 30 9.44 7.65 -3.81
C ILE A 30 8.96 6.40 -3.07
N LYS A 31 8.42 6.60 -1.87
CA LYS A 31 7.77 5.55 -1.09
C LYS A 31 6.34 5.98 -0.78
N VAL A 32 5.38 5.17 -1.18
CA VAL A 32 3.98 5.27 -0.79
C VAL A 32 3.76 4.31 0.38
N VAL A 33 3.11 4.77 1.44
CA VAL A 33 2.75 3.93 2.58
C VAL A 33 1.23 3.96 2.72
N LEU A 34 0.59 2.81 2.56
CA LEU A 34 -0.84 2.61 2.80
C LEU A 34 -1.04 2.11 4.23
N GLU A 35 -1.90 2.78 4.98
CA GLU A 35 -2.24 2.44 6.36
C GLU A 35 -3.75 2.26 6.49
N LEU A 36 -4.18 1.26 7.26
CA LEU A 36 -5.58 1.11 7.63
C LEU A 36 -5.73 1.53 9.10
N GLN A 37 -6.41 2.65 9.35
CA GLN A 37 -6.70 3.07 10.71
C GLN A 37 -7.69 2.09 11.39
N ASP A 38 -7.69 2.07 12.72
CA ASP A 38 -8.59 1.24 13.55
C ASP A 38 -10.08 1.51 13.26
N ASN A 39 -10.42 2.67 12.71
CA ASN A 39 -11.78 3.08 12.33
C ASN A 39 -12.21 2.60 10.93
N ALA A 40 -11.44 1.72 10.29
CA ALA A 40 -11.64 1.23 8.93
C ALA A 40 -11.58 2.33 7.84
N GLN A 41 -10.86 3.42 8.08
CA GLN A 41 -10.59 4.45 7.07
C GLN A 41 -9.17 4.24 6.52
N PRO A 42 -9.01 3.78 5.25
CA PRO A 42 -7.69 3.68 4.65
C PRO A 42 -7.14 5.08 4.38
N GLN A 43 -5.83 5.20 4.54
CA GLN A 43 -5.10 6.43 4.26
C GLN A 43 -3.75 6.09 3.63
N PHE A 44 -3.14 7.07 2.97
CA PHE A 44 -1.79 6.94 2.47
C PHE A 44 -0.96 8.18 2.73
N LYS A 45 0.34 8.00 2.80
CA LYS A 45 1.34 9.09 2.82
C LYS A 45 2.44 8.81 1.81
N ILE A 46 3.16 9.84 1.42
CA ILE A 46 4.24 9.75 0.45
C ILE A 46 5.51 10.36 1.03
N HIS A 47 6.60 9.60 0.94
CA HIS A 47 7.95 10.07 1.24
C HIS A 47 8.76 10.20 -0.03
N TYR A 48 9.63 11.21 -0.06
CA TYR A 48 10.65 11.38 -1.07
C TYR A 48 12.04 11.35 -0.44
N SER A 49 12.95 10.54 -1.00
CA SER A 49 14.33 10.42 -0.60
C SER A 49 15.27 11.04 -1.64
N GLY A 50 16.08 12.01 -1.21
CA GLY A 50 17.08 12.69 -2.02
C GLY A 50 18.40 12.82 -1.27
N GLY A 51 19.47 12.19 -1.79
CA GLY A 51 20.72 12.06 -1.05
C GLY A 51 20.51 11.23 0.22
N GLU A 52 21.00 11.73 1.35
CA GLU A 52 20.82 11.08 2.66
C GLU A 52 19.52 11.49 3.38
N LYS A 53 18.73 12.40 2.79
CA LYS A 53 17.52 12.93 3.42
C LYS A 53 16.28 12.25 2.87
N THR A 54 15.37 11.90 3.78
CA THR A 54 14.00 11.51 3.44
C THR A 54 13.05 12.54 4.02
N VAL A 55 12.13 13.03 3.20
CA VAL A 55 11.10 14.00 3.59
C VAL A 55 9.73 13.42 3.29
N GLU A 56 8.78 13.64 4.19
CA GLU A 56 7.37 13.39 3.90
C GLU A 56 6.87 14.52 2.98
N VAL A 57 6.46 14.17 1.76
CA VAL A 57 5.97 15.13 0.76
C VAL A 57 4.46 15.19 0.70
N LEU A 58 3.79 14.14 1.20
CA LEU A 58 2.35 14.11 1.40
C LEU A 58 2.07 13.44 2.74
N GLN A 59 1.43 14.18 3.64
CA GLN A 59 0.94 13.66 4.92
C GLN A 59 -0.18 12.65 4.70
N ASN A 60 -0.56 11.94 5.77
CA ASN A 60 -1.68 11.01 5.77
C ASN A 60 -2.94 11.63 5.13
N SER A 61 -3.32 11.04 3.99
CA SER A 61 -4.42 11.46 3.13
C SER A 61 -5.45 10.34 3.07
N LEU A 62 -6.70 10.65 3.37
CA LEU A 62 -7.78 9.67 3.41
C LEU A 62 -8.11 9.13 2.02
N LEU A 63 -8.40 7.84 1.94
CA LEU A 63 -8.89 7.14 0.76
C LEU A 63 -10.33 6.72 0.98
N GLY A 64 -11.11 6.75 -0.10
CA GLY A 64 -12.52 6.37 -0.10
C GLY A 64 -13.33 7.23 -1.06
N LEU A 65 -14.60 6.88 -1.20
CA LEU A 65 -15.54 7.58 -2.06
C LEU A 65 -16.94 7.48 -1.48
N LYS A 66 -17.70 8.58 -1.51
CA LYS A 66 -19.13 8.56 -1.18
C LYS A 66 -19.93 9.05 -2.35
N THR A 67 -20.92 8.26 -2.74
CA THR A 67 -21.87 8.55 -3.83
C THR A 67 -23.29 8.50 -3.30
N ASP A 68 -24.26 8.84 -4.14
CA ASP A 68 -25.69 8.66 -3.88
C ASP A 68 -26.11 7.19 -3.76
N LYS A 69 -25.33 6.26 -4.34
CA LYS A 69 -25.64 4.82 -4.37
C LYS A 69 -24.86 3.99 -3.35
N GLN A 70 -23.64 4.39 -3.04
CA GLN A 70 -22.71 3.60 -2.24
C GLN A 70 -21.79 4.48 -1.39
N ASP A 71 -21.46 3.98 -0.20
CA ASP A 71 -20.54 4.61 0.74
C ASP A 71 -19.30 3.73 0.91
N PHE A 72 -18.16 4.22 0.46
CA PHE A 72 -16.82 3.64 0.63
C PHE A 72 -15.95 4.54 1.52
N SER A 73 -16.55 5.30 2.43
CA SER A 73 -15.80 6.01 3.47
C SER A 73 -15.19 5.03 4.48
N LYS A 74 -15.86 3.93 4.80
CA LYS A 74 -15.32 2.87 5.66
C LYS A 74 -15.11 1.59 4.87
N LEU A 75 -13.89 1.06 4.95
CA LEU A 75 -13.39 -0.01 4.11
C LEU A 75 -12.67 -1.07 4.95
N THR A 76 -13.02 -2.33 4.71
CA THR A 76 -12.29 -3.48 5.25
C THR A 76 -11.47 -4.09 4.13
N LEU A 77 -10.18 -4.30 4.38
CA LEU A 77 -9.30 -4.97 3.42
C LEU A 77 -9.75 -6.42 3.23
N VAL A 78 -9.86 -6.85 1.97
CA VAL A 78 -10.26 -8.20 1.58
C VAL A 78 -9.05 -9.00 1.11
N SER A 79 -8.24 -8.41 0.23
CA SER A 79 -7.05 -9.05 -0.34
C SER A 79 -6.10 -8.03 -0.93
N GLU A 80 -4.87 -8.46 -1.15
CA GLU A 80 -3.83 -7.68 -1.83
C GLU A 80 -3.26 -8.51 -2.98
N SER A 81 -2.94 -7.87 -4.11
CA SER A 81 -2.16 -8.50 -5.15
C SER A 81 -0.68 -8.60 -4.73
N PRO A 82 0.12 -9.46 -5.38
CA PRO A 82 1.57 -9.29 -5.40
C PRO A 82 1.95 -7.92 -5.98
N GLU A 83 3.12 -7.42 -5.60
CA GLU A 83 3.73 -6.30 -6.31
C GLU A 83 4.14 -6.73 -7.72
N THR A 84 3.84 -5.90 -8.71
CA THR A 84 4.17 -6.16 -10.11
C THR A 84 4.93 -4.98 -10.69
N GLN A 85 5.95 -5.27 -11.50
CA GLN A 85 6.65 -4.23 -12.24
C GLN A 85 5.88 -3.93 -13.52
N VAL A 86 5.48 -2.67 -13.68
CA VAL A 86 4.86 -2.16 -14.91
C VAL A 86 5.93 -1.49 -15.76
N ARG A 87 5.97 -1.80 -17.06
CA ARG A 87 6.86 -1.16 -18.03
C ARG A 87 6.12 -0.94 -19.35
N ASP A 88 5.98 0.32 -19.73
CA ASP A 88 5.42 0.72 -21.02
C ASP A 88 6.51 1.33 -21.89
N ASP A 89 6.44 1.04 -23.19
CA ASP A 89 7.27 1.64 -24.23
C ASP A 89 6.37 1.98 -25.42
N TYR A 90 6.18 3.26 -25.69
CA TYR A 90 5.22 3.72 -26.70
C TYR A 90 5.70 4.96 -27.45
N THR A 91 5.10 5.16 -28.63
CA THR A 91 5.31 6.35 -29.46
C THR A 91 4.05 7.20 -29.48
N MET A 92 4.18 8.46 -29.08
CA MET A 92 3.12 9.45 -29.13
C MET A 92 2.97 10.02 -30.54
N LEU A 93 1.72 10.19 -30.99
CA LEU A 93 1.39 10.87 -32.23
C LEU A 93 1.69 12.39 -32.14
N HIS A 94 1.34 12.99 -31.00
CA HIS A 94 1.64 14.38 -30.65
C HIS A 94 2.02 14.47 -29.16
N GLY A 95 2.83 15.46 -28.78
CA GLY A 95 3.19 15.69 -27.39
C GLY A 95 4.59 16.30 -27.24
N LYS A 96 5.04 16.46 -25.99
CA LYS A 96 6.37 17.01 -25.70
C LYS A 96 7.52 16.06 -26.07
N ARG A 97 7.25 14.76 -26.18
CA ARG A 97 8.24 13.70 -26.48
C ARG A 97 7.60 12.65 -27.39
N LYS A 98 8.31 12.24 -28.45
CA LYS A 98 7.83 11.23 -29.42
C LYS A 98 7.85 9.82 -28.84
N HIS A 99 8.95 9.40 -28.23
CA HIS A 99 9.11 8.05 -27.68
C HIS A 99 9.20 8.10 -26.16
N CYS A 100 8.23 7.49 -25.49
CA CYS A 100 8.06 7.49 -24.04
C CYS A 100 8.30 6.11 -23.46
N GLN A 101 8.90 6.08 -22.26
CA GLN A 101 9.05 4.88 -21.44
C GLN A 101 8.52 5.18 -20.05
N ASN A 102 7.58 4.37 -19.57
CA ASN A 102 7.04 4.44 -18.22
C ASN A 102 7.47 3.20 -17.44
N THR A 103 7.85 3.35 -16.17
CA THR A 103 8.18 2.21 -15.32
C THR A 103 7.71 2.49 -13.91
N GLY A 104 6.98 1.54 -13.32
CA GLY A 104 6.42 1.65 -11.99
C GLY A 104 6.39 0.30 -11.27
N ILE A 105 6.12 0.35 -9.97
CA ILE A 105 5.73 -0.82 -9.18
C ILE A 105 4.25 -0.61 -8.85
N GLU A 106 3.42 -1.60 -9.14
CA GLU A 106 1.97 -1.57 -8.95
C GLU A 106 1.54 -2.67 -7.98
N LYS A 107 0.56 -2.35 -7.11
CA LYS A 107 -0.07 -3.30 -6.21
C LYS A 107 -1.53 -2.92 -6.00
N THR A 108 -2.42 -3.88 -6.17
CA THR A 108 -3.85 -3.67 -5.98
C THR A 108 -4.29 -4.10 -4.59
N PHE A 109 -5.00 -3.22 -3.89
CA PHE A 109 -5.67 -3.50 -2.62
C PHE A 109 -7.17 -3.55 -2.86
N ARG A 110 -7.77 -4.72 -2.62
CA ARG A 110 -9.21 -4.91 -2.70
C ARG A 110 -9.84 -4.66 -1.34
N PHE A 111 -10.74 -3.69 -1.28
CA PHE A 111 -11.52 -3.38 -0.10
C PHE A 111 -12.99 -3.70 -0.31
N LYS A 112 -13.73 -3.84 0.79
CA LYS A 112 -15.19 -3.87 0.79
C LYS A 112 -15.76 -2.86 1.77
N ASN A 113 -16.94 -2.32 1.47
CA ASN A 113 -17.71 -1.54 2.42
C ASN A 113 -18.61 -2.44 3.30
N SER A 114 -19.38 -1.81 4.21
CA SER A 114 -20.30 -2.50 5.12
C SER A 114 -21.42 -3.28 4.40
N SER A 115 -21.77 -2.90 3.18
CA SER A 115 -22.76 -3.58 2.35
C SER A 115 -22.17 -4.75 1.55
N GLY A 116 -20.85 -5.00 1.67
CA GLY A 116 -20.15 -6.05 0.94
C GLY A 116 -19.76 -5.68 -0.49
N ASN A 117 -20.03 -4.46 -0.95
CA ASN A 117 -19.59 -3.99 -2.26
C ASN A 117 -18.08 -3.75 -2.24
N CYS A 118 -17.41 -4.15 -3.31
CA CYS A 118 -15.95 -4.07 -3.41
C CYS A 118 -15.48 -2.83 -4.20
N ILE A 119 -14.31 -2.32 -3.82
CA ILE A 119 -13.56 -1.30 -4.55
C ILE A 119 -12.07 -1.68 -4.54
N ASP A 120 -11.42 -1.50 -5.68
CA ASP A 120 -9.98 -1.72 -5.80
C ASP A 120 -9.26 -0.36 -5.78
N ILE A 121 -8.17 -0.30 -5.01
CA ILE A 121 -7.22 0.81 -5.03
C ILE A 121 -5.94 0.26 -5.64
N VAL A 122 -5.46 0.92 -6.70
CA VAL A 122 -4.29 0.53 -7.50
C VAL A 122 -3.23 1.62 -7.38
#